data_AF-A0A1I0E7L7-F1
#
_entry.id   AF-A0A1I0E7L7-F1
#
_cell.length_a   1.000
_cell.length_b   1.000
_cell.length_c   1.000
_cell.angle_alpha   90.00
_cell.angle_beta   90.00
_cell.angle_gamma   90.00
#
_symmetry.space_group_name_H-M   'P 1'
#
loop_
_entity.id
_entity.type
_entity.pdbx_description
1 polymer ?
#
loop_
_entity_poly.entity_id
_entity_poly.type
_entity_poly.pdbx_seq_one_letter_code
_entity_poly.pdbx_strand_id
1 'polypeptide(L)' 'MDVEEMIDHCMLHSDDLTDWEADFVDSLQNQLDDGRNLSDRQVDKLNQIYEGLD' A
#
# COMPACT_ATOMS: atom_id res chain seq x y z
N MET A 1 -8.93 9.97 -1.32
CA MET A 1 -8.55 8.62 -1.75
C MET A 1 -8.63 7.75 -0.53
N ASP A 2 -9.31 6.62 -0.64
CA ASP A 2 -9.35 5.63 0.43
C ASP A 2 -8.09 4.74 0.40
N VAL A 3 -7.92 3.89 1.42
CA VAL A 3 -6.73 3.02 1.53
C VAL A 3 -6.67 1.95 0.44
N GLU A 4 -7.81 1.53 -0.11
CA GLU A 4 -7.91 0.52 -1.17
C GLU A 4 -7.44 1.12 -2.50
N GLU A 5 -7.92 2.30 -2.86
CA GLU A 5 -7.49 3.08 -4.03
C GLU A 5 -5.97 3.35 -3.99
N MET A 6 -5.41 3.63 -2.81
CA MET A 6 -3.97 3.83 -2.64
C MET A 6 -3.15 2.56 -2.88
N ILE A 7 -3.62 1.42 -2.37
CA ILE A 7 -2.99 0.11 -2.58
C ILE A 7 -3.02 -0.24 -4.06
N ASP A 8 -4.19 -0.10 -4.71
CA ASP A 8 -4.35 -0.34 -6.15
C ASP A 8 -3.41 0.53 -6.98
N HIS A 9 -3.26 1.80 -6.62
CA HIS A 9 -2.33 2.71 -7.30
C HIS A 9 -0.87 2.24 -7.16
N CYS A 10 -0.47 1.86 -5.94
CA CYS A 10 0.87 1.34 -5.69
C CYS A 10 1.13 0.03 -6.44
N MET A 11 0.15 -0.87 -6.52
CA MET A 11 0.26 -2.12 -7.28
C MET A 11 0.33 -1.88 -8.79
N LEU A 12 -0.39 -0.88 -9.31
CA LEU A 12 -0.33 -0.51 -10.73
C LEU A 12 1.04 0.04 -11.14
N HIS A 13 1.75 0.70 -10.21
CA HIS A 13 3.08 1.27 -10.41
C HIS A 13 4.17 0.48 -9.67
N SER A 14 3.98 -0.84 -9.52
CA SER A 14 4.92 -1.68 -8.79
C SER A 14 6.34 -1.66 -9.36
N ASP A 15 6.49 -1.34 -10.64
CA ASP A 15 7.79 -1.20 -11.32
C ASP A 15 8.63 -0.02 -10.76
N ASP A 16 7.98 0.98 -10.15
CA ASP A 16 8.62 2.14 -9.53
C ASP A 16 8.84 1.94 -8.02
N LEU A 17 8.32 0.85 -7.44
CA LEU A 17 8.51 0.48 -6.05
C LEU A 17 9.80 -0.31 -5.86
N THR A 18 10.41 -0.18 -4.68
CA THR A 18 11.41 -1.16 -4.25
C THR A 18 10.76 -2.50 -3.95
N ASP A 19 11.51 -3.60 -4.04
CA ASP A 19 11.04 -4.96 -3.68
C ASP A 19 10.35 -4.98 -2.30
N TRP A 20 10.92 -4.24 -1.33
CA TRP A 20 10.36 -4.15 0.01
C TRP A 20 9.03 -3.38 0.06
N GLU A 21 8.88 -2.31 -0.73
CA GLU A 21 7.64 -1.54 -0.79
C GLU A 21 6.54 -2.33 -1.50
N ALA A 22 6.87 -3.06 -2.56
CA ALA A 22 5.94 -3.95 -3.24
C ALA A 22 5.43 -5.05 -2.29
N ASP A 23 6.34 -5.73 -1.57
CA ASP A 23 5.99 -6.74 -0.57
C ASP A 23 5.14 -6.14 0.58
N PHE A 24 5.46 -4.91 1.00
CA PHE A 24 4.70 -4.22 2.03
C PHE A 24 3.28 -3.93 1.57
N VAL A 25 3.09 -3.37 0.38
CA VAL A 25 1.77 -3.05 -0.19
C VAL A 25 0.94 -4.33 -0.40
N ASP A 26 1.55 -5.40 -0.93
CA ASP A 26 0.89 -6.71 -1.07
C ASP A 26 0.44 -7.26 0.30
N SER A 27 1.23 -7.09 1.35
CA SER A 27 0.84 -7.50 2.71
C SER A 27 -0.38 -6.71 3.24
N LEU A 28 -0.54 -5.45 2.85
CA LEU A 28 -1.70 -4.64 3.23
C LEU A 28 -2.96 -5.11 2.50
N GLN A 29 -2.85 -5.41 1.20
CA GLN A 29 -3.96 -5.98 0.43
C GLN A 29 -4.45 -7.28 1.06
N ASN A 30 -3.53 -8.21 1.36
CA ASN A 30 -3.86 -9.47 2.03
C ASN A 30 -4.53 -9.25 3.40
N GLN A 31 -4.10 -8.23 4.16
CA GLN A 31 -4.71 -7.89 5.44
C GLN A 31 -6.16 -7.41 5.29
N LEU A 32 -6.45 -6.60 4.27
CA LEU A 32 -7.80 -6.12 3.95
C LEU A 32 -8.69 -7.26 3.45
N ASP A 33 -8.18 -8.14 2.59
CA ASP A 33 -8.89 -9.32 2.08
C ASP A 33 -9.27 -10.29 3.21
N ASP A 34 -8.43 -10.39 4.25
CA ASP A 34 -8.70 -11.12 5.49
C ASP A 34 -9.77 -10.44 6.39
N GLY A 35 -10.33 -9.29 5.96
CA GLY A 35 -11.32 -8.51 6.68
C GLY A 35 -10.76 -7.77 7.89
N ARG A 36 -9.45 -7.54 7.95
CA ARG A 36 -8.80 -6.79 9.03
C ARG A 36 -8.57 -5.35 8.60
N ASN A 37 -8.64 -4.44 9.56
CA ASN A 37 -8.29 -3.03 9.33
C ASN A 37 -6.78 -2.84 9.40
N LEU A 38 -6.26 -1.87 8.65
CA LEU A 38 -4.89 -1.40 8.78
C LEU A 38 -4.71 -0.61 10.07
N SER A 39 -3.51 -0.67 10.64
CA SER A 39 -3.11 0.21 11.74
C SER A 39 -2.70 1.59 11.23
N ASP A 40 -2.77 2.61 12.08
CA ASP A 40 -2.36 3.98 11.73
C ASP A 40 -0.94 4.02 11.15
N ARG A 41 -0.01 3.25 11.72
CA ARG A 41 1.38 3.18 11.21
C ARG A 41 1.48 2.58 9.80
N GLN A 42 0.61 1.63 9.47
CA GLN A 42 0.56 1.05 8.14
C GLN A 42 0.01 2.04 7.13
N VAL A 43 -1.06 2.76 7.52
CA VAL A 43 -1.64 3.84 6.71
C VAL A 43 -0.62 4.96 6.48
N ASP A 44 0.07 5.41 7.53
CA ASP A 44 1.12 6.42 7.42
C ASP A 44 2.25 5.98 6.47
N LYS A 45 2.64 4.71 6.52
CA LYS A 45 3.69 4.19 5.64
C LYS A 45 3.20 4.03 4.19
N LEU A 46 1.97 3.59 3.99
CA LEU A 46 1.33 3.54 2.67
C LEU A 46 1.24 4.94 2.05
N ASN A 47 0.87 5.97 2.83
CA ASN A 47 0.88 7.37 2.39
C ASN A 47 2.26 7.80 1.89
N GLN A 48 3.33 7.51 2.64
CA GLN A 48 4.69 7.87 2.23
C GLN A 48 5.12 7.19 0.92
N ILE A 49 4.72 5.93 0.72
CA ILE A 49 5.03 5.19 -0.51
C ILE A 49 4.26 5.79 -1.67
N TYR A 50 2.95 6.00 -1.49
CA TYR A 50 2.10 6.60 -2.51
C TYR A 50 2.59 8.00 -2.94
N GLU A 51 2.94 8.86 -1.99
CA GLU A 51 3.48 10.21 -2.28
C GLU A 51 4.81 10.17 -3.04
N GLY A 52 5.55 9.05 -2.99
CA GLY A 52 6.77 8.85 -3.77
C GLY A 52 6.55 8.45 -5.22
N LEU A 53 5.30 8.09 -5.59
CA LEU A 53 4.90 7.67 -6.94
C LEU A 53 4.25 8.79 -7.77
N ASP A 54 3.99 9.96 -7.18
CA ASP A 54 3.46 11.17 -7.87
C ASP A 54 4.60 12.14 -8.25
#